data_AF-A0A3N5PGU7-F1
#
_entry.id   AF-A0A3N5PGU7-F1
#
_cell.length_a   1.000
_cell.length_b   1.000
_cell.length_c   1.000
_cell.angle_alpha   90.00
_cell.angle_beta   90.00
_cell.angle_gamma   90.00
#
_symmetry.space_group_name_H-M   'P 1'
#
loop_
_entity.id
_entity.type
_entity.pdbx_description
1 polymer ?
#
loop_
_entity_poly.entity_id
_entity_poly.type
_entity_poly.pdbx_seq_one_letter_code
_entity_poly.pdbx_strand_id
1 'polypeptide(L)' 'MMAAPGVLLAAEPEFEIVTVAEGLDDPWAIAALPNGDVLVTEKAGRLRLIRGGQLQA' A
#
# COMPACT_ATOMS: atom_id res chain seq x y z
N MET A 1 -47.01 -3.36 -15.75
CA MET A 1 -45.75 -4.15 -15.78
C MET A 1 -44.63 -3.21 -15.33
N MET A 2 -44.17 -3.33 -14.08
CA MET A 2 -43.06 -2.52 -13.55
C MET A 2 -41.75 -3.29 -13.78
N ALA A 3 -40.80 -2.70 -14.51
CA ALA A 3 -39.46 -3.27 -14.66
C ALA A 3 -38.72 -3.19 -13.31
N ALA A 4 -38.13 -4.30 -12.87
CA ALA A 4 -37.23 -4.31 -11.72
C ALA A 4 -35.96 -3.50 -12.05
N PRO A 5 -35.38 -2.76 -11.10
CA PRO A 5 -34.13 -2.03 -11.33
C PRO A 5 -33.01 -3.03 -11.65
N GLY A 6 -32.28 -2.78 -12.73
CA GLY A 6 -31.12 -3.59 -13.11
C GLY A 6 -30.02 -3.48 -12.06
N VAL A 7 -29.49 -4.62 -11.63
CA VAL A 7 -28.31 -4.68 -10.77
C VAL A 7 -27.10 -4.22 -11.59
N LEU A 8 -26.45 -3.13 -11.18
CA LEU A 8 -25.16 -2.74 -11.72
C LEU A 8 -24.08 -3.52 -10.96
N LEU A 9 -23.48 -4.51 -11.61
CA LEU A 9 -22.29 -5.17 -11.09
C LEU A 9 -21.10 -4.22 -11.31
N ALA A 10 -20.36 -3.92 -10.25
CA ALA A 10 -19.12 -3.14 -10.38
C ALA A 10 -18.12 -3.95 -11.23
N ALA A 11 -17.51 -3.30 -12.22
CA ALA A 11 -16.39 -3.90 -12.96
C ALA A 11 -15.23 -4.17 -11.98
N GLU A 12 -14.51 -5.27 -12.20
CA GLU A 12 -13.33 -5.58 -11.39
C GLU A 12 -12.30 -4.46 -11.58
N PRO A 13 -11.78 -3.85 -10.51
CA PRO A 13 -10.79 -2.79 -10.64
C PRO A 13 -9.50 -3.37 -11.25
N GLU A 14 -9.00 -2.74 -12.30
CA GLU A 14 -7.69 -3.03 -12.87
C GLU A 14 -6.60 -2.38 -11.99
N PHE A 15 -5.79 -3.19 -11.32
CA PHE A 15 -4.64 -2.71 -10.56
C PHE A 15 -3.43 -3.63 -10.77
N GLU A 16 -2.24 -3.03 -10.67
CA GLU A 16 -0.97 -3.76 -10.69
C GLU A 16 -0.41 -3.83 -9.27
N ILE A 17 0.12 -4.99 -8.90
CA ILE A 17 0.86 -5.17 -7.65
C ILE A 17 2.32 -4.95 -7.96
N VAL A 18 2.91 -3.93 -7.33
CA VAL A 18 4.34 -3.63 -7.45
C VAL A 18 5.02 -3.69 -6.08
N THR A 19 6.23 -4.25 -6.04
CA THR A 19 7.07 -4.22 -4.84
C THR A 19 7.64 -2.82 -4.64
N VAL A 20 7.33 -2.20 -3.50
CA VAL A 20 7.80 -0.84 -3.17
C VAL A 20 9.20 -0.86 -2.52
N ALA A 21 9.47 -1.85 -1.67
CA ALA A 21 10.76 -2.07 -1.02
C ALA A 21 10.86 -3.51 -0.51
N GLU A 22 12.09 -3.98 -0.31
CA GLU A 22 12.41 -5.30 0.25
C GLU A 22 13.25 -5.15 1.52
N GLY A 23 13.46 -6.26 2.26
CA GLY A 23 14.32 -6.28 3.46
C GLY A 23 13.67 -5.76 4.76
N LEU A 24 12.35 -5.59 4.76
CA LEU A 24 11.57 -5.33 5.96
C LEU A 24 11.31 -6.63 6.74
N ASP A 25 11.22 -6.52 8.05
CA ASP A 25 10.98 -7.62 8.98
C ASP A 25 9.72 -7.32 9.80
N ASP A 26 8.63 -8.05 9.51
CA ASP A 26 7.29 -7.85 10.06
C ASP A 26 6.79 -6.39 10.01
N PRO A 27 6.60 -5.77 8.82
CA PRO A 27 6.08 -4.41 8.70
C PRO A 27 4.65 -4.31 9.27
N TRP A 28 4.38 -3.22 10.02
CA TRP A 28 3.17 -3.04 10.82
C TRP A 28 2.32 -1.84 10.38
N ALA A 29 2.93 -0.65 10.26
CA ALA A 29 2.25 0.55 9.78
C ALA A 29 3.11 1.33 8.79
N ILE A 30 2.47 2.11 7.92
CA ILE A 30 3.11 2.85 6.84
C ILE A 30 2.61 4.30 6.84
N ALA A 31 3.51 5.25 6.59
CA ALA A 31 3.16 6.65 6.32
C ALA A 31 3.95 7.19 5.12
N ALA A 32 3.24 7.60 4.06
CA ALA A 32 3.84 8.31 2.95
C ALA A 32 4.10 9.77 3.34
N LEU A 33 5.28 10.28 3.03
CA LEU A 33 5.68 11.65 3.31
C LEU A 33 5.52 12.55 2.07
N PRO A 34 5.31 13.88 2.24
CA PRO A 34 5.12 14.80 1.12
C PRO A 34 6.29 14.86 0.11
N ASN A 35 7.50 14.47 0.53
CA ASN A 35 8.68 14.41 -0.33
C ASN A 35 8.82 13.08 -1.10
N GLY A 36 7.86 12.15 -0.97
CA GLY A 36 7.87 10.84 -1.63
C GLY A 36 8.60 9.74 -0.85
N ASP A 37 9.18 10.04 0.31
CA ASP A 37 9.71 9.01 1.20
C ASP A 37 8.58 8.26 1.92
N VAL A 38 8.87 7.08 2.44
CA VAL A 38 7.92 6.27 3.20
C VAL A 38 8.52 5.85 4.54
N LEU A 39 7.80 6.11 5.63
CA LEU A 39 8.08 5.57 6.95
C LEU A 39 7.36 4.24 7.13
N VAL A 40 8.05 3.25 7.68
CA VAL A 40 7.48 1.93 8.02
C VAL A 40 7.83 1.61 9.46
N THR A 41 6.85 1.25 10.29
CA THR A 41 7.12 0.63 11.59
C THR A 41 7.17 -0.87 11.43
N GLU A 42 8.12 -1.52 12.09
CA GLU A 42 8.24 -2.97 12.17
C GLU A 42 7.77 -3.45 13.55
N LYS A 43 7.22 -4.66 13.62
CA LYS A 43 6.67 -5.25 14.86
C LYS A 43 7.68 -5.27 16.01
N ALA A 44 8.96 -5.42 15.70
CA ALA A 44 10.07 -5.36 16.66
C ALA A 44 10.28 -3.96 17.30
N GLY A 45 9.50 -2.95 16.89
CA GLY A 45 9.59 -1.58 17.39
C GLY A 45 10.58 -0.69 16.64
N ARG A 46 11.01 -1.09 15.44
CA ARG A 46 11.91 -0.28 14.59
C ARG A 46 11.09 0.65 13.70
N LEU A 47 11.58 1.88 13.50
CA LEU A 47 11.11 2.79 12.47
C LEU A 47 12.11 2.78 11.31
N ARG A 48 11.63 2.48 10.12
CA ARG A 48 12.41 2.37 8.89
C ARG A 48 12.02 3.49 7.92
N LEU A 49 12.99 3.91 7.11
CA LEU A 49 12.80 4.88 6.03
C LEU A 49 13.04 4.17 4.69
N ILE A 50 12.12 4.34 3.74
CA ILE A 50 12.29 3.99 2.34
C ILE A 50 12.43 5.30 1.55
N ARG A 51 13.48 5.38 0.75
CA ARG A 51 13.73 6.52 -0.15
C ARG A 51 13.99 5.99 -1.56
N GLY A 52 13.22 6.47 -2.53
CA GLY A 52 13.35 6.01 -3.93
C GLY A 52 13.20 4.49 -4.09
N GLY A 53 12.31 3.87 -3.31
CA GLY A 53 12.09 2.41 -3.33
C GLY A 53 13.21 1.58 -2.68
N GLN A 54 14.15 2.21 -1.98
CA GLN A 54 15.24 1.53 -1.28
C GLN A 54 15.11 1.71 0.23
N LEU A 55 15.15 0.60 0.95
CA LEU A 55 15.20 0.59 2.40
C LEU A 55 16.55 1.15 2.86
N GLN A 56 16.50 2.19 3.70
CA GLN A 56 17.71 2.80 4.22
C GLN A 56 18.30 1.93 5.36
N ALA A 57 19.63 1.93 5.44
CA ALA A 57 20.39 1.20 6.46
C ALA A 57 20.12 1.74 7.87
#